data_AF-A0A357KY22-F1
#
_entry.id   AF-A0A357KY22-F1
#
_cell.length_a   1.000
_cell.length_b   1.000
_cell.length_c   1.000
_cell.angle_alpha   90.00
_cell.angle_beta   90.00
_cell.angle_gamma   90.00
#
_symmetry.space_group_name_H-M   'P 1'
#
loop_
_entity.id
_entity.type
_entity.pdbx_description
1 polymer ?
#
loop_
_entity_poly.entity_id
_entity_poly.type
_entity_poly.pdbx_seq_one_letter_code
_entity_poly.pdbx_strand_id
1 'polypeptide(L)'
;MAVELSAGHRESREAPAPSIPRNAAPPARKLPLGPRPEAAPVMTTPHARNPAARRRRDAFTLLELLVVIAIIGVLGAIVGLNLIGAADRAKASATRTTMKGVQAGLKAYYVQYSAYPTSQMGLQHLVAMQFITGFNDGWGRPLDYYSPTQTAAYELWSLGADGAPQTADDIQFTDTTTP
;
A
#
# COMPACT_ATOMS: atom_id res chain seq x y z
N MET A 1 30.95 16.13 43.93
CA MET A 1 31.50 16.45 42.59
C MET A 1 30.31 16.84 41.72
N ALA A 2 29.91 18.11 41.84
CA ALA A 2 30.12 19.16 40.85
C ALA A 2 28.84 19.34 40.02
N VAL A 3 28.05 20.27 40.51
CA VAL A 3 26.96 20.97 39.83
C VAL A 3 27.60 21.84 38.75
N GLU A 4 27.10 21.82 37.52
CA GLU A 4 27.38 22.90 36.56
C GLU A 4 26.09 23.30 35.84
N LEU A 5 25.62 24.51 36.18
CA LEU A 5 24.70 25.30 35.39
C LEU A 5 25.47 25.88 34.20
N SER A 6 24.90 25.81 33.00
CA SER A 6 25.29 26.67 31.87
C SER A 6 24.06 26.86 30.97
N ALA A 7 23.32 27.95 31.17
CA ALA A 7 23.48 29.24 30.49
C ALA A 7 22.76 29.29 29.13
N GLY A 8 21.51 29.77 29.19
CA GLY A 8 20.89 30.73 28.27
C GLY A 8 21.15 30.60 26.77
N HIS A 9 20.33 29.82 26.08
CA HIS A 9 20.12 29.98 24.64
C HIS A 9 19.13 31.13 24.42
N ARG A 10 19.64 32.26 23.92
CA ARG A 10 18.89 33.49 23.70
C ARG A 10 17.87 33.31 22.57
N GLU A 11 16.63 33.67 22.87
CA GLU A 11 15.55 33.88 21.89
C GLU A 11 16.00 34.86 20.80
N SER A 12 16.07 34.37 19.56
CA SER A 12 16.09 35.21 18.36
C SER A 12 14.72 35.84 18.20
N ARG A 13 14.49 36.99 18.85
CA ARG A 13 13.29 37.79 18.65
C ARG A 13 13.22 38.29 17.22
N GLU A 14 12.19 37.81 16.54
CA GLU A 14 11.67 38.25 15.26
C GLU A 14 11.43 39.77 15.25
N ALA A 15 12.01 40.47 14.28
CA ALA A 15 11.77 41.90 14.08
C ALA A 15 10.49 42.09 13.25
N PRO A 16 9.45 42.77 13.77
CA PRO A 16 8.21 42.99 13.03
C PRO A 16 8.43 43.94 11.85
N ALA A 17 7.98 43.55 10.66
CA ALA A 17 8.01 44.37 9.45
C ALA A 17 7.13 45.63 9.61
N PRO A 18 7.55 46.80 9.07
CA PRO A 18 6.85 48.06 9.26
C PRO A 18 5.48 48.08 8.55
N SER A 19 4.43 48.33 9.33
CA SER A 19 3.07 48.56 8.87
C SER A 19 2.92 49.97 8.30
N ILE A 20 2.80 50.10 6.98
CA ILE A 20 2.56 51.39 6.32
C ILE A 20 1.11 51.83 6.62
N PRO A 21 0.88 53.01 7.21
CA PRO A 21 -0.47 53.50 7.51
C PRO A 21 -1.23 53.76 6.21
N ARG A 22 -2.38 53.09 6.06
CA ARG A 22 -3.22 53.11 4.84
C ARG A 22 -3.95 54.44 4.59
N ASN A 23 -3.63 55.51 5.31
CA ASN A 23 -4.34 56.80 5.24
C ASN A 23 -3.43 58.02 5.46
N ALA A 24 -2.25 58.03 4.84
CA ALA A 24 -1.44 59.24 4.76
C ALA A 24 -1.88 60.07 3.54
N ALA A 25 -2.55 61.20 3.78
CA ALA A 25 -2.84 62.17 2.75
C ALA A 25 -1.53 62.81 2.24
N PRO A 26 -1.27 62.83 0.91
CA PRO A 26 -0.05 63.41 0.37
C PRO A 26 -0.02 64.94 0.57
N PRO A 27 1.17 65.55 0.75
CA PRO A 27 1.28 66.98 1.00
C PRO A 27 0.81 67.82 -0.21
N ALA A 28 0.02 68.85 0.06
CA ALA A 28 -0.55 69.75 -0.94
C ALA A 28 0.54 70.57 -1.65
N ARG A 29 0.90 70.16 -2.87
CA ARG A 29 1.80 70.89 -3.76
C ARG A 29 1.02 72.05 -4.39
N LYS A 30 1.33 73.29 -4.02
CA LYS A 30 0.79 74.49 -4.67
C LYS A 30 1.41 74.61 -6.08
N LEU A 31 0.62 74.36 -7.12
CA LEU A 31 1.00 74.63 -8.51
C LEU A 31 0.66 76.08 -8.86
N PRO A 32 1.60 76.87 -9.41
CA PRO A 32 1.26 78.18 -9.98
C PRO A 32 0.39 78.00 -11.24
N LEU A 33 -0.77 78.66 -11.28
CA LEU A 33 -1.60 78.76 -12.48
C LEU A 33 -0.92 79.71 -13.48
N GLY A 34 -0.27 79.13 -14.49
CA GLY A 34 0.13 79.86 -15.69
C GLY A 34 -1.05 80.05 -16.65
N PRO A 35 -1.03 81.10 -17.50
CA PRO A 35 -2.08 81.37 -18.47
C PRO A 35 -2.20 80.22 -19.49
N ARG A 36 -3.44 79.79 -19.76
CA ARG A 36 -3.79 78.72 -20.70
C ARG A 36 -3.29 79.04 -22.12
N PRO A 37 -2.43 78.20 -22.72
CA PRO A 37 -2.20 78.25 -24.16
C PRO A 37 -3.35 77.57 -24.90
N GLU A 38 -3.91 78.33 -25.81
CA GLU A 38 -4.91 78.00 -26.81
C GLU A 38 -4.47 76.84 -27.73
N ALA A 39 -5.41 75.97 -28.06
CA ALA A 39 -5.45 74.96 -29.13
C ALA A 39 -4.12 74.55 -29.83
N ALA A 40 -3.71 73.30 -29.60
CA ALA A 40 -2.77 72.57 -30.47
C ALA A 40 -3.49 71.38 -31.17
N PRO A 41 -3.15 71.06 -32.43
CA PRO A 41 -3.93 70.16 -33.28
C PRO A 41 -3.80 68.69 -32.86
N VAL A 42 -4.93 67.96 -32.90
CA VAL A 42 -4.99 66.52 -32.65
C VAL A 42 -4.29 65.77 -33.78
N MET A 43 -3.10 65.23 -33.48
CA MET A 43 -2.38 64.33 -34.36
C MET A 43 -2.87 62.91 -34.10
N THR A 44 -3.77 62.40 -34.96
CA THR A 44 -4.21 61.00 -34.92
C THR A 44 -3.09 60.11 -35.43
N THR A 45 -2.34 59.50 -34.51
CA THR A 45 -1.41 58.41 -34.85
C THR A 45 -2.20 57.22 -35.41
N PRO A 46 -1.82 56.63 -36.56
CA PRO A 46 -2.40 55.37 -37.00
C PRO A 46 -1.98 54.28 -36.01
N HIS A 47 -2.94 53.74 -35.26
CA HIS A 47 -2.74 52.62 -34.36
C HIS A 47 -2.32 51.39 -35.20
N ALA A 48 -1.04 51.02 -35.10
CA ALA A 48 -0.53 49.78 -35.68
C ALA A 48 -1.33 48.60 -35.11
N ARG A 49 -2.11 47.93 -35.97
CA ARG A 49 -2.83 46.71 -35.61
C ARG A 49 -1.80 45.63 -35.28
N ASN A 50 -1.59 45.37 -34.00
CA ASN A 50 -0.88 44.18 -33.53
C ASN A 50 -1.70 42.96 -33.98
N PRO A 51 -1.22 42.12 -34.93
CA PRO A 51 -1.95 40.91 -35.27
C PRO A 51 -1.80 39.98 -34.07
N ALA A 52 -2.83 39.95 -33.22
CA ALA A 52 -2.92 38.99 -32.13
C ALA A 52 -2.68 37.60 -32.73
N ALA A 53 -1.49 37.04 -32.47
CA ALA A 53 -1.13 35.71 -32.93
C ALA A 53 -2.23 34.77 -32.45
N ARG A 54 -3.03 34.26 -33.40
CA ARG A 54 -4.05 33.25 -33.11
C ARG A 54 -3.31 32.08 -32.47
N ARG A 55 -3.37 31.99 -31.15
CA ARG A 55 -3.01 30.76 -30.43
C ARG A 55 -3.92 29.69 -31.01
N ARG A 56 -3.34 28.82 -31.85
CA ARG A 56 -4.02 27.61 -32.31
C ARG A 56 -4.34 26.86 -31.02
N ARG A 57 -5.63 26.69 -30.75
CA ARG A 57 -6.07 25.80 -29.68
C ARG A 57 -5.89 24.41 -30.26
N ASP A 58 -4.89 23.69 -29.76
CA ASP A 58 -4.70 22.31 -30.13
C ASP A 58 -5.91 21.53 -29.61
N ALA A 59 -6.73 21.05 -30.54
CA ALA A 59 -7.84 20.17 -30.24
C ALA A 59 -7.30 18.74 -30.31
N PHE A 60 -7.48 17.97 -29.24
CA PHE A 60 -7.15 16.55 -29.21
C PHE A 60 -7.83 15.82 -30.36
N THR A 61 -7.07 14.97 -31.07
CA THR A 61 -7.65 14.16 -32.15
C THR A 61 -8.33 12.91 -31.56
N LEU A 62 -9.39 12.42 -32.21
CA LEU A 62 -10.02 11.15 -31.80
C LEU A 62 -9.05 9.98 -31.86
N LEU A 63 -8.09 10.03 -32.79
CA LEU A 63 -7.06 9.01 -32.96
C LEU A 63 -6.12 8.94 -31.75
N GLU A 64 -5.82 10.08 -31.15
CA GLU A 64 -4.96 10.19 -29.98
C GLU A 64 -5.60 9.57 -28.73
N LEU A 65 -6.92 9.74 -28.56
CA LEU A 65 -7.64 9.03 -27.51
C LEU A 65 -7.79 7.53 -27.82
N LEU A 66 -8.02 7.18 -29.09
CA LEU A 66 -8.20 5.78 -29.53
C LEU A 66 -6.94 4.94 -29.28
N VAL A 67 -5.76 5.45 -29.62
CA VAL A 67 -4.52 4.72 -29.38
C VAL A 67 -4.22 4.58 -27.88
N VAL A 68 -4.56 5.58 -27.07
CA VAL A 68 -4.36 5.54 -25.61
C VAL A 68 -5.23 4.45 -24.97
N ILE A 69 -6.52 4.40 -25.28
CA ILE A 69 -7.40 3.36 -24.72
C ILE A 69 -7.04 1.97 -25.25
N ALA A 70 -6.55 1.87 -26.49
CA ALA A 70 -6.06 0.61 -27.04
C ALA A 70 -4.83 0.10 -26.29
N ILE A 71 -3.83 0.96 -26.02
CA ILE A 71 -2.63 0.59 -25.25
C ILE A 71 -3.01 0.23 -23.81
N ILE A 72 -3.88 1.01 -23.15
CA ILE A 72 -4.36 0.69 -21.80
C ILE A 72 -5.10 -0.65 -21.78
N GLY A 73 -5.90 -0.95 -22.80
CA GLY A 73 -6.59 -2.25 -22.93
C GLY A 73 -5.61 -3.42 -23.03
N VAL A 74 -4.56 -3.31 -23.85
CA VAL A 74 -3.54 -4.36 -24.00
C VAL A 74 -2.74 -4.56 -22.70
N LEU A 75 -2.29 -3.47 -22.07
CA LEU A 75 -1.55 -3.55 -20.80
C LEU A 75 -2.43 -4.12 -19.68
N GLY A 76 -3.69 -3.68 -19.60
CA GLY A 76 -4.67 -4.18 -18.64
C GLY A 76 -4.94 -5.68 -18.79
N ALA A 77 -5.04 -6.18 -20.04
CA ALA A 77 -5.24 -7.60 -20.31
C ALA A 77 -4.05 -8.46 -19.83
N ILE A 78 -2.81 -8.02 -20.06
CA ILE A 78 -1.61 -8.75 -19.63
C ILE A 78 -1.49 -8.78 -18.10
N VAL A 79 -1.77 -7.66 -17.43
CA VAL A 79 -1.68 -7.57 -15.97
C VAL A 79 -2.77 -8.41 -15.29
N GLY A 80 -4.01 -8.39 -15.81
CA GLY A 80 -5.14 -9.12 -15.25
C GLY A 80 -4.93 -10.63 -15.15
N LEU A 81 -4.29 -11.24 -16.16
CA LEU A 81 -4.07 -12.70 -16.20
C LEU A 81 -2.99 -13.19 -15.21
N ASN A 82 -2.02 -12.34 -14.84
CA ASN A 82 -0.88 -12.77 -14.02
C ASN A 82 -1.18 -12.86 -12.52
N LEU A 83 -2.21 -12.15 -12.03
CA LEU A 83 -2.50 -12.06 -10.60
C LEU A 83 -3.11 -13.34 -10.02
N ILE A 84 -3.96 -14.01 -10.78
CA ILE A 84 -4.77 -15.15 -10.31
C ILE A 84 -3.88 -16.31 -9.86
N GLY A 85 -2.91 -16.72 -10.67
CA GLY A 85 -2.01 -17.84 -10.31
C GLY A 85 -0.89 -17.48 -9.32
N ALA A 86 -0.58 -16.21 -9.12
CA ALA A 86 0.45 -15.80 -8.16
C ALA A 86 -0.07 -15.87 -6.71
N ALA A 87 -1.32 -15.44 -6.49
CA ALA A 87 -1.95 -15.48 -5.18
C ALA A 87 -2.09 -16.92 -4.67
N ASP A 88 -2.58 -17.85 -5.50
CA ASP A 88 -2.78 -19.24 -5.07
C ASP A 88 -1.46 -19.96 -4.77
N ARG A 89 -0.40 -19.70 -5.55
CA ARG A 89 0.95 -20.21 -5.25
C ARG A 89 1.49 -19.68 -3.92
N ALA A 90 1.25 -18.41 -3.61
CA ALA A 90 1.66 -17.82 -2.33
C ALA A 90 0.89 -18.48 -1.17
N LYS A 91 -0.41 -18.70 -1.32
CA LYS A 91 -1.24 -19.40 -0.33
C LYS A 91 -0.79 -20.84 -0.12
N ALA A 92 -0.55 -21.59 -1.20
CA ALA A 92 -0.02 -22.96 -1.12
C ALA A 92 1.34 -23.01 -0.39
N SER A 93 2.21 -22.03 -0.63
CA SER A 93 3.49 -21.90 0.09
C SER A 93 3.29 -21.61 1.59
N ALA A 94 2.35 -20.73 1.93
CA ALA A 94 1.97 -20.44 3.31
C ALA A 94 1.41 -21.71 3.99
N THR A 95 0.52 -22.44 3.34
CA THR A 95 -0.02 -23.73 3.82
C THR A 95 1.10 -24.70 4.15
N ARG A 96 2.06 -24.90 3.24
CA ARG A 96 3.22 -25.78 3.49
C ARG A 96 4.05 -25.34 4.70
N THR A 97 4.15 -24.02 4.94
CA THR A 97 4.85 -23.47 6.11
C THR A 97 4.07 -23.76 7.39
N THR A 98 2.75 -23.52 7.41
CA THR A 98 1.89 -23.90 8.53
C THR A 98 1.99 -25.38 8.83
N MET A 99 1.87 -26.24 7.82
CA MET A 99 1.95 -27.70 7.97
C MET A 99 3.28 -28.14 8.60
N LYS A 100 4.41 -27.56 8.18
CA LYS A 100 5.72 -27.83 8.80
C LYS A 100 5.76 -27.41 10.27
N GLY A 101 5.17 -26.26 10.62
CA GLY A 101 5.02 -25.82 12.00
C GLY A 101 4.20 -26.81 12.84
N VAL A 102 3.09 -27.29 12.28
CA VAL A 102 2.23 -28.30 12.91
C VAL A 102 2.96 -29.62 13.10
N GLN A 103 3.73 -30.09 12.11
CA GLN A 103 4.56 -31.29 12.22
C GLN A 103 5.59 -31.19 13.34
N ALA A 104 6.27 -30.04 13.44
CA ALA A 104 7.22 -29.82 14.52
C ALA A 104 6.54 -29.89 15.90
N GLY A 105 5.35 -29.29 16.03
CA GLY A 105 4.53 -29.39 17.24
C GLY A 105 4.06 -30.80 17.56
N LEU A 106 3.59 -31.56 16.56
CA LEU A 106 3.21 -32.97 16.71
C LEU A 106 4.39 -33.82 17.16
N LYS A 107 5.58 -33.62 16.58
CA LYS A 107 6.81 -34.31 16.99
C LYS A 107 7.22 -33.94 18.41
N ALA A 108 7.13 -32.66 18.78
CA ALA A 108 7.42 -32.23 20.15
C ALA A 108 6.43 -32.84 21.16
N TYR A 109 5.14 -32.94 20.81
CA TYR A 109 4.15 -33.63 21.62
C TYR A 109 4.49 -35.12 21.76
N TYR A 110 4.83 -35.80 20.68
CA TYR A 110 5.26 -37.20 20.70
C TYR A 110 6.48 -37.42 21.60
N VAL A 111 7.47 -36.54 21.56
CA VAL A 111 8.66 -36.64 22.43
C VAL A 111 8.28 -36.56 23.91
N GLN A 112 7.27 -35.77 24.28
CA GLN A 112 6.85 -35.62 25.68
C GLN A 112 5.91 -36.73 26.16
N TYR A 113 5.00 -37.18 25.30
CA TYR A 113 3.91 -38.08 25.69
C TYR A 113 4.02 -39.49 25.07
N SER A 114 5.05 -39.74 24.26
CA SER A 114 5.27 -40.99 23.51
C SER A 114 4.08 -41.42 22.63
N ALA A 115 3.22 -40.46 22.28
CA ALA A 115 2.03 -40.64 21.48
C ALA A 115 1.69 -39.32 20.78
N TYR A 116 1.07 -39.41 19.62
CA TYR A 116 0.38 -38.31 18.95
C TYR A 116 -1.03 -38.15 19.54
N PRO A 117 -1.63 -36.95 19.48
CA PRO A 117 -2.99 -36.74 19.95
C PRO A 117 -3.99 -37.56 19.13
N THR A 118 -5.09 -37.97 19.74
CA THR A 118 -6.16 -38.67 19.02
C THR A 118 -6.85 -37.76 18.00
N SER A 119 -7.43 -38.35 16.97
CA SER A 119 -8.24 -37.60 15.99
C SER A 119 -9.42 -36.86 16.65
N GLN A 120 -9.96 -37.36 17.77
CA GLN A 120 -11.01 -36.65 18.52
C GLN A 120 -10.47 -35.40 19.26
N MET A 121 -9.24 -35.44 19.76
CA MET A 121 -8.59 -34.29 20.38
C MET A 121 -8.17 -33.25 19.35
N GLY A 122 -7.77 -33.69 18.16
CA GLY A 122 -7.43 -32.85 17.02
C GLY A 122 -6.27 -31.87 17.26
N LEU A 123 -6.07 -30.95 16.30
CA LEU A 123 -5.00 -29.96 16.36
C LEU A 123 -5.24 -28.86 17.41
N GLN A 124 -6.50 -28.66 17.81
CA GLN A 124 -6.86 -27.72 18.88
C GLN A 124 -6.20 -28.07 20.21
N HIS A 125 -5.94 -29.35 20.47
CA HIS A 125 -5.26 -29.78 21.68
C HIS A 125 -3.80 -29.30 21.71
N LEU A 126 -3.10 -29.34 20.58
CA LEU A 126 -1.73 -28.81 20.48
C LEU A 126 -1.67 -27.31 20.72
N VAL A 127 -2.68 -26.56 20.24
CA VAL A 127 -2.79 -25.11 20.51
C VAL A 127 -2.96 -24.86 22.00
N ALA A 128 -3.87 -25.60 22.66
CA ALA A 128 -4.12 -25.46 24.09
C ALA A 128 -2.85 -25.72 24.93
N MET A 129 -2.05 -26.71 24.53
CA MET A 129 -0.78 -27.05 25.18
C MET A 129 0.42 -26.25 24.66
N GLN A 130 0.21 -25.24 23.80
CA GLN A 130 1.25 -24.36 23.28
C GLN A 130 2.34 -25.06 22.44
N PHE A 131 2.04 -26.22 21.84
CA PHE A 131 2.94 -26.88 20.89
C PHE A 131 2.92 -26.20 19.51
N ILE A 132 1.80 -25.56 19.16
CA ILE A 132 1.61 -24.85 17.90
C ILE A 132 0.82 -23.55 18.17
N THR A 133 0.99 -22.56 17.30
CA THR A 133 0.27 -21.27 17.39
C THR A 133 -0.99 -21.22 16.54
N GLY A 134 -1.08 -22.06 15.52
CA GLY A 134 -2.22 -22.13 14.61
C GLY A 134 -2.05 -23.24 13.58
N PHE A 135 -3.16 -23.58 12.93
CA PHE A 135 -3.24 -24.71 12.00
C PHE A 135 -4.13 -24.37 10.80
N ASN A 136 -4.24 -23.10 10.42
CA ASN A 136 -4.98 -22.69 9.23
C ASN A 136 -4.08 -22.66 8.00
N ASP A 137 -4.61 -23.13 6.88
CA ASP A 137 -3.97 -23.06 5.57
C ASP A 137 -3.97 -21.62 5.01
N GLY A 138 -3.34 -21.43 3.85
CA GLY A 138 -3.26 -20.14 3.16
C GLY A 138 -4.59 -19.60 2.66
N TRP A 139 -5.65 -20.41 2.64
CA TRP A 139 -7.02 -20.01 2.33
C TRP A 139 -7.86 -19.75 3.59
N GLY A 140 -7.27 -19.90 4.77
CA GLY A 140 -7.90 -19.64 6.07
C GLY A 140 -8.73 -20.82 6.60
N ARG A 141 -8.64 -21.99 5.98
CA ARG A 141 -9.34 -23.21 6.43
C ARG A 141 -8.44 -23.97 7.41
N PRO A 142 -9.00 -24.59 8.47
CA PRO A 142 -8.22 -25.42 9.36
C PRO A 142 -7.68 -26.64 8.61
N LEU A 143 -6.45 -27.05 8.94
CA LEU A 143 -5.86 -28.30 8.48
C LEU A 143 -6.61 -29.49 9.10
N ASP A 144 -6.86 -30.50 8.28
CA ASP A 144 -7.40 -31.78 8.71
C ASP A 144 -6.28 -32.64 9.27
N TYR A 145 -6.57 -33.35 10.36
CA TYR A 145 -5.62 -34.19 11.08
C TYR A 145 -6.27 -35.54 11.40
N TYR A 146 -5.55 -36.61 11.08
CA TYR A 146 -5.98 -37.96 11.38
C TYR A 146 -4.80 -38.81 11.87
N SER A 147 -4.97 -39.53 12.98
CA SER A 147 -3.99 -40.53 13.41
C SER A 147 -4.69 -41.88 13.65
N PRO A 148 -4.44 -42.90 12.80
CA PRO A 148 -5.05 -44.22 12.95
C PRO A 148 -4.49 -44.98 14.16
N THR A 149 -3.19 -44.81 14.40
CA THR A 149 -2.45 -45.37 15.51
C THR A 149 -1.60 -44.25 16.09
N GLN A 150 -1.98 -43.79 17.29
CA GLN A 150 -1.35 -42.66 18.01
C GLN A 150 0.18 -42.79 18.12
N THR A 151 0.73 -43.99 17.96
CA THR A 151 2.16 -44.26 18.15
C THR A 151 2.97 -44.31 16.86
N ALA A 152 2.34 -44.51 15.69
CA ALA A 152 3.05 -44.90 14.47
C ALA A 152 2.86 -43.95 13.29
N ALA A 153 1.67 -43.37 13.12
CA ALA A 153 1.38 -42.55 11.95
C ALA A 153 0.38 -41.43 12.22
N TYR A 154 0.50 -40.37 11.44
CA TYR A 154 -0.52 -39.35 11.28
C TYR A 154 -0.53 -38.82 9.85
N GLU A 155 -1.68 -38.28 9.48
CA GLU A 155 -1.96 -37.66 8.20
C GLU A 155 -2.41 -36.22 8.47
N LEU A 156 -1.85 -35.29 7.69
CA LEU A 156 -2.17 -33.86 7.73
C LEU A 156 -2.52 -33.39 6.31
N TRP A 157 -3.64 -32.70 6.16
CA TRP A 157 -4.25 -32.44 4.87
C TRP A 157 -4.87 -31.04 4.81
N SER A 158 -4.75 -30.40 3.65
CA SER A 158 -5.41 -29.14 3.30
C SER A 158 -6.16 -29.37 2.00
N LEU A 159 -7.43 -28.98 1.98
CA LEU A 159 -8.34 -29.07 0.83
C LEU A 159 -8.07 -28.01 -0.26
N GLY A 160 -6.93 -27.32 -0.21
CA GLY A 160 -6.53 -26.36 -1.22
C GLY A 160 -7.46 -25.15 -1.39
N ALA A 161 -7.49 -24.62 -2.61
CA ALA A 161 -8.28 -23.45 -2.98
C ALA A 161 -9.75 -23.79 -3.14
N ASP A 162 -10.07 -24.95 -3.71
CA ASP A 162 -11.44 -25.34 -4.00
C ASP A 162 -12.20 -25.81 -2.76
N GLY A 163 -11.51 -26.41 -1.79
CA GLY A 163 -12.11 -26.93 -0.57
C GLY A 163 -12.82 -28.27 -0.77
N ALA A 164 -12.55 -28.93 -1.89
CA ALA A 164 -13.08 -30.24 -2.20
C ALA A 164 -12.00 -31.28 -1.88
N PRO A 165 -12.34 -32.39 -1.22
CA PRO A 165 -11.38 -33.44 -0.99
C PRO A 165 -11.03 -34.18 -2.28
N GLN A 166 -9.81 -34.67 -2.37
CA GLN A 166 -9.27 -35.50 -3.46
C GLN A 166 -9.16 -34.77 -4.80
N THR A 167 -8.82 -33.49 -4.77
CA THR A 167 -8.59 -32.66 -5.95
C THR A 167 -7.10 -32.40 -6.16
N ALA A 168 -6.74 -31.82 -7.30
CA ALA A 168 -5.34 -31.64 -7.70
C ALA A 168 -4.60 -30.58 -6.86
N ASP A 169 -5.33 -29.73 -6.13
CA ASP A 169 -4.81 -28.66 -5.28
C ASP A 169 -4.66 -29.08 -3.81
N ASP A 170 -5.05 -30.30 -3.45
CA ASP A 170 -4.84 -30.87 -2.12
C ASP A 170 -3.35 -30.88 -1.75
N ILE A 171 -3.05 -30.45 -0.53
CA ILE A 171 -1.70 -30.54 0.04
C ILE A 171 -1.74 -31.52 1.19
N GLN A 172 -1.16 -32.69 0.96
CA GLN A 172 -1.10 -33.79 1.93
C GLN A 172 0.31 -33.98 2.46
N PHE A 173 0.40 -34.33 3.73
CA PHE A 173 1.62 -34.81 4.36
C PHE A 173 1.30 -36.02 5.22
N THR A 174 2.03 -37.10 4.98
CA THR A 174 1.94 -38.33 5.76
C THR A 174 3.31 -38.60 6.36
N ASP A 175 3.35 -38.80 7.68
CA ASP A 175 4.55 -39.29 8.36
C ASP A 175 4.31 -40.76 8.69
N THR A 176 4.81 -41.66 7.83
CA THR A 176 4.79 -43.11 8.05
C THR A 176 6.06 -43.61 8.72
N THR A 177 6.87 -42.72 9.31
CA THR A 177 8.19 -43.08 9.85
C THR A 177 8.06 -43.91 11.13
N THR A 178 7.97 -45.23 10.96
CA THR A 178 8.52 -46.23 11.87
C THR A 178 9.24 -47.28 10.99
N PRO A 179 10.49 -47.67 11.30
CA PRO A 179 11.29 -48.60 10.48
C PRO A 179 10.67 -49.98 10.30
#